data_AF-X6NCF2-F1
#
_entry.id   AF-X6NCF2-F1
#
_cell.length_a   1.000
_cell.length_b   1.000
_cell.length_c   1.000
_cell.angle_alpha   90.00
_cell.angle_beta   90.00
_cell.angle_gamma   90.00
#
_symmetry.space_group_name_H-M   'P 1'
#
loop_
_entity.id
_entity.type
_entity.pdbx_description
1 polymer ?
#
loop_
_entity_poly.entity_id
_entity_poly.type
_entity_poly.pdbx_seq_one_letter_code
_entity_poly.pdbx_strand_id
1 'polypeptide(L)'
;KKKKKKKKKKKKKIHSSYRRLPDHVMQPCCSGQTSLAKQVLNRYYVSKPTGHEGAEKEDNGVQLKNQYKEQLHRNEDDMFELDLMIETNRSTRRKLEQLFNSCTSNIRHNGLFIV
;
A
#
# COMPACT_ATOMS: atom_id res chain seq x y z
N LYS A 1 -43.34 -7.26 22.22
CA LYS A 1 -43.12 -5.87 21.70
C LYS A 1 -42.39 -5.94 20.36
N LYS A 2 -43.07 -5.74 19.22
CA LYS A 2 -42.47 -5.81 17.86
C LYS A 2 -41.51 -4.62 17.66
N LYS A 3 -40.20 -4.90 17.56
CA LYS A 3 -39.18 -3.88 17.20
C LYS A 3 -39.44 -3.41 15.76
N LYS A 4 -40.03 -2.22 15.59
CA LYS A 4 -40.13 -1.56 14.27
C LYS A 4 -38.72 -1.25 13.77
N LYS A 5 -38.19 -2.04 12.83
CA LYS A 5 -36.99 -1.71 12.06
C LYS A 5 -37.28 -0.40 11.30
N LYS A 6 -36.72 0.73 11.77
CA LYS A 6 -36.75 2.00 11.03
C LYS A 6 -36.06 1.76 9.68
N LYS A 7 -36.82 1.69 8.59
CA LYS A 7 -36.28 1.70 7.21
C LYS A 7 -35.51 3.02 7.03
N LYS A 8 -34.18 2.98 7.11
CA LYS A 8 -33.33 4.13 6.75
C LYS A 8 -33.62 4.48 5.29
N LYS A 9 -34.17 5.67 5.05
CA LYS A 9 -34.50 6.22 3.72
C LYS A 9 -33.23 6.16 2.86
N LYS A 10 -33.24 5.36 1.78
CA LYS A 10 -32.08 5.24 0.87
C LYS A 10 -31.87 6.60 0.21
N LYS A 11 -30.79 7.29 0.55
CA LYS A 11 -30.41 8.57 -0.07
C LYS A 11 -30.07 8.35 -1.55
N LYS A 12 -30.44 9.30 -2.42
CA LYS A 12 -30.10 9.30 -3.84
C LYS A 12 -28.57 9.15 -3.99
N LYS A 13 -28.13 8.05 -4.60
CA LYS A 13 -26.72 7.79 -4.91
C LYS A 13 -26.44 8.38 -6.29
N ILE A 14 -25.50 9.31 -6.38
CA ILE A 14 -25.06 9.89 -7.66
C ILE A 14 -23.77 9.20 -8.13
N HIS A 15 -22.88 8.82 -7.20
CA HIS A 15 -21.64 8.09 -7.51
C HIS A 15 -21.29 7.09 -6.39
N SER A 16 -20.42 6.12 -6.69
CA SER A 16 -19.95 5.08 -5.74
C SER A 16 -19.19 5.68 -4.53
N SER A 17 -18.40 6.73 -4.79
CA SER A 17 -17.50 7.38 -3.83
C SER A 17 -18.08 8.62 -3.12
N TYR A 18 -19.27 9.09 -3.48
CA TYR A 18 -19.88 10.28 -2.86
C TYR A 18 -21.30 10.02 -2.37
N ARG A 19 -21.63 10.57 -1.20
CA ARG A 19 -22.98 10.49 -0.64
C ARG A 19 -23.52 11.87 -0.30
N ARG A 20 -24.76 12.13 -0.70
CA ARG A 20 -25.47 13.37 -0.34
C ARG A 20 -25.68 13.46 1.18
N LEU A 21 -25.45 14.63 1.77
CA LEU A 21 -25.83 14.92 3.14
C LEU A 21 -27.36 14.80 3.30
N PRO A 22 -27.86 14.43 4.49
CA PRO A 22 -29.29 14.51 4.75
C PRO A 22 -29.76 15.97 4.72
N ASP A 23 -31.03 16.21 4.37
CA ASP A 23 -31.58 17.56 4.28
C ASP A 23 -31.70 18.26 5.66
N HIS A 24 -31.59 17.52 6.77
CA HIS A 24 -31.58 18.08 8.14
C HIS A 24 -30.20 18.56 8.62
N VAL A 25 -29.13 18.33 7.86
CA VAL A 25 -27.81 18.84 8.24
C VAL A 25 -27.70 20.29 7.77
N MET A 26 -27.69 21.20 8.75
CA MET A 26 -27.45 22.62 8.51
C MET A 26 -26.02 22.82 8.03
N GLN A 27 -25.86 23.59 6.95
CA GLN A 27 -24.54 24.00 6.49
C GLN A 27 -24.03 25.14 7.37
N PRO A 28 -22.73 25.19 7.68
CA PRO A 28 -22.16 26.31 8.40
C PRO A 28 -22.34 27.61 7.62
N CYS A 29 -22.70 28.68 8.32
CA CYS A 29 -22.75 30.02 7.76
C CYS A 29 -21.32 30.59 7.72
N CYS A 30 -20.85 30.97 6.53
CA CYS A 30 -19.53 31.58 6.35
C CYS A 30 -19.72 33.02 5.85
N SER A 31 -19.21 34.01 6.58
CA SER A 31 -19.30 35.44 6.23
C SER A 31 -18.54 35.80 4.95
N GLY A 32 -17.50 35.04 4.58
CA GLY A 32 -16.70 35.24 3.37
C GLY A 32 -17.27 34.62 2.09
N GLN A 33 -18.55 34.28 2.05
CA GLN A 33 -19.10 33.47 0.95
C GLN A 33 -19.52 34.32 -0.25
N THR A 34 -18.64 34.40 -1.24
CA THR A 34 -18.87 35.07 -2.53
C THR A 34 -19.86 34.29 -3.42
N SER A 35 -20.45 34.96 -4.41
CA SER A 35 -21.35 34.35 -5.41
C SER A 35 -20.69 33.19 -6.15
N LEU A 36 -19.42 33.36 -6.54
CA LEU A 36 -18.61 32.33 -7.18
C LEU A 36 -18.44 31.09 -6.29
N ALA A 37 -18.13 31.28 -5.01
CA ALA A 37 -17.95 30.19 -4.06
C ALA A 37 -19.22 29.34 -3.87
N LYS A 38 -20.42 29.91 -4.06
CA LYS A 38 -21.69 29.16 -4.01
C LYS A 38 -21.85 28.19 -5.19
N GLN A 39 -21.27 28.51 -6.34
CA GLN A 39 -21.39 27.71 -7.56
C GLN A 39 -20.37 26.57 -7.61
N VAL A 40 -19.14 26.81 -7.11
CA VAL A 40 -18.03 25.87 -7.28
C VAL A 40 -17.82 24.93 -6.07
N LEU A 41 -18.20 25.35 -4.86
CA LEU A 41 -17.90 24.56 -3.66
C LEU A 41 -18.95 23.47 -3.38
N ASN A 42 -18.46 22.29 -3.01
CA ASN A 42 -19.30 21.17 -2.63
C ASN A 42 -19.91 21.38 -1.23
N ARG A 43 -21.23 21.60 -1.21
CA ARG A 43 -22.03 21.84 0.00
C ARG A 43 -22.85 20.65 0.46
N TYR A 44 -23.13 19.72 -0.44
CA TYR A 44 -24.18 18.72 -0.27
C TYR A 44 -23.66 17.29 -0.35
N TYR A 45 -22.40 17.06 -0.69
CA TYR A 45 -21.83 15.72 -0.80
C TYR A 45 -20.63 15.57 0.11
N VAL A 46 -20.51 14.41 0.75
CA VAL A 46 -19.29 14.01 1.46
C VAL A 46 -18.66 12.87 0.68
N SER A 47 -17.34 12.85 0.63
CA SER A 47 -16.61 11.66 0.21
C SER A 47 -17.00 10.51 1.14
N LYS A 48 -17.44 9.40 0.55
CA LYS A 48 -17.47 8.14 1.25
C LYS A 48 -16.00 7.69 1.28
N PRO A 49 -15.39 7.45 2.46
CA PRO A 49 -14.13 6.75 2.48
C PRO A 49 -14.40 5.36 1.89
N THR A 50 -14.03 5.21 0.62
CA THR A 50 -13.80 3.91 0.02
C THR A 50 -12.33 3.68 0.28
N GLY A 51 -12.00 3.34 1.53
CA GLY A 51 -10.75 2.64 1.73
C GLY A 51 -10.79 1.43 0.80
N HIS A 52 -9.70 1.14 0.11
CA HIS A 52 -9.50 -0.20 -0.42
C HIS A 52 -9.65 -1.25 0.70
N GLU A 53 -9.52 -0.82 1.96
CA GLU A 53 -9.75 -1.58 3.20
C GLU A 53 -11.16 -1.39 3.79
N GLY A 54 -12.10 -0.83 3.04
CA GLY A 54 -13.43 -0.44 3.51
C GLY A 54 -14.52 -1.40 3.07
N ALA A 55 -14.69 -2.48 3.82
CA ALA A 55 -15.70 -3.53 3.65
C ALA A 55 -15.46 -4.43 2.42
N GLU A 56 -14.42 -5.26 2.51
CA GLU A 56 -14.63 -6.66 2.14
C GLU A 56 -15.83 -7.15 2.94
N LYS A 57 -16.85 -7.64 2.24
CA LYS A 57 -17.98 -8.27 2.90
C LYS A 57 -17.44 -9.48 3.66
N GLU A 58 -17.38 -9.39 4.98
CA GLU A 58 -17.38 -10.56 5.84
C GLU A 58 -18.76 -11.24 5.73
N ASP A 59 -19.04 -11.86 4.58
CA ASP A 59 -19.92 -13.03 4.55
C ASP A 59 -18.98 -14.23 4.67
N ASN A 60 -18.80 -14.75 5.88
CA ASN A 60 -18.04 -15.96 6.25
C ASN A 60 -16.50 -15.86 6.42
N GLY A 61 -15.95 -14.77 6.94
CA GLY A 61 -14.59 -14.78 7.55
C GLY A 61 -13.43 -15.08 6.62
N VAL A 62 -13.65 -15.12 5.30
CA VAL A 62 -12.61 -15.21 4.30
C VAL A 62 -12.45 -13.80 3.74
N GLN A 63 -11.35 -13.14 4.08
CA GLN A 63 -10.89 -11.97 3.32
C GLN A 63 -10.99 -12.33 1.84
N LEU A 64 -11.64 -11.50 1.04
CA LEU A 64 -11.67 -11.67 -0.41
C LEU A 64 -10.23 -11.57 -0.87
N LYS A 65 -9.56 -12.72 -0.95
CA LYS A 65 -8.15 -12.85 -1.28
C LYS A 65 -7.94 -12.17 -2.62
N ASN A 66 -7.45 -10.94 -2.57
CA ASN A 66 -7.09 -10.21 -3.77
C ASN A 66 -5.84 -10.89 -4.32
N GLN A 67 -5.98 -11.64 -5.42
CA GLN A 67 -4.88 -12.37 -6.06
C GLN A 67 -3.67 -11.45 -6.31
N TYR A 68 -3.92 -10.19 -6.67
CA TYR A 68 -2.86 -9.19 -6.88
C TYR A 68 -2.11 -8.83 -5.59
N LYS A 69 -2.78 -8.82 -4.43
CA LYS A 69 -2.15 -8.52 -3.14
C LYS A 69 -1.27 -9.68 -2.68
N GLU A 70 -1.73 -10.92 -2.86
CA GLU A 70 -0.93 -12.10 -2.54
C GLU A 70 0.31 -12.19 -3.44
N GLN A 71 0.15 -11.92 -4.74
CA GLN A 71 1.28 -11.84 -5.67
C GLN A 71 2.26 -10.72 -5.29
N LEU A 72 1.77 -9.55 -4.88
CA LEU A 72 2.63 -8.46 -4.44
C LEU A 72 3.48 -8.88 -3.23
N HIS A 73 2.88 -9.46 -2.19
CA HIS A 73 3.63 -9.91 -1.01
C HIS A 73 4.65 -11.00 -1.35
N ARG A 74 4.27 -11.98 -2.19
CA ARG A 74 5.21 -13.00 -2.65
C ARG A 74 6.38 -12.40 -3.41
N ASN A 75 6.11 -11.47 -4.33
CA ASN A 75 7.16 -10.79 -5.07
C ASN A 75 8.06 -9.97 -4.15
N GLU A 76 7.51 -9.33 -3.11
CA GLU A 76 8.31 -8.61 -2.11
C GLU A 76 9.26 -9.54 -1.36
N ASP A 77 8.78 -10.73 -0.95
CA ASP A 77 9.60 -11.74 -0.28
C ASP A 77 10.68 -12.31 -1.22
N ASP A 78 10.31 -12.68 -2.45
CA ASP A 78 11.24 -13.23 -3.46
C ASP A 78 12.35 -12.22 -3.82
N MET A 79 11.99 -10.94 -3.98
CA MET A 79 12.96 -9.87 -4.26
C MET A 79 13.92 -9.66 -3.09
N PHE A 80 13.42 -9.71 -1.85
CA PHE A 80 14.26 -9.58 -0.67
C PHE A 80 15.27 -10.74 -0.55
N GLU A 81 14.83 -11.98 -0.78
CA GLU A 81 15.70 -13.15 -0.74
C GLU A 81 16.80 -13.07 -1.82
N LEU A 82 16.42 -12.69 -3.04
CA LEU A 82 17.37 -12.51 -4.15
C LEU A 82 18.42 -11.45 -3.82
N ASP A 83 18.01 -10.29 -3.33
CA ASP A 83 18.94 -9.20 -2.97
C ASP A 83 19.90 -9.63 -1.85
N LEU A 84 19.40 -10.37 -0.85
CA LEU A 84 20.23 -10.93 0.23
C LEU A 84 21.27 -11.91 -0.32
N MET A 85 20.88 -12.81 -1.22
CA MET A 85 21.80 -13.75 -1.85
C MET A 85 22.86 -13.05 -2.70
N ILE A 86 22.45 -12.04 -3.48
CA ILE A 86 23.36 -11.26 -4.32
C ILE A 86 24.41 -10.56 -3.44
N GLU A 87 23.99 -9.90 -2.36
CA GLU A 87 24.92 -9.17 -1.49
C GLU A 87 25.84 -10.14 -0.72
N THR A 88 25.32 -11.28 -0.29
CA THR A 88 26.12 -12.33 0.37
C THR A 88 27.19 -12.90 -0.58
N ASN A 89 26.81 -13.21 -1.82
CA ASN A 89 27.73 -13.71 -2.84
C ASN A 89 28.77 -12.65 -3.22
N ARG A 90 28.36 -11.39 -3.35
CA ARG A 90 29.26 -10.27 -3.62
C ARG A 90 30.28 -10.07 -2.50
N SER A 91 29.83 -10.14 -1.25
CA SER A 91 30.69 -10.05 -0.06
C SER A 91 31.68 -11.21 0.01
N THR A 92 31.20 -12.42 -0.24
CA THR A 92 32.03 -13.64 -0.28
C THR A 92 33.09 -13.54 -1.36
N ARG A 93 32.71 -13.16 -2.60
CA ARG A 93 33.64 -12.99 -3.72
C ARG A 93 34.74 -11.98 -3.37
N ARG A 94 34.38 -10.81 -2.82
CA ARG A 94 35.37 -9.80 -2.41
C ARG A 94 36.37 -10.37 -1.41
N LYS A 95 35.92 -11.18 -0.45
CA LYS A 95 36.81 -11.79 0.54
C LYS A 95 37.72 -12.86 -0.07
N LEU A 96 37.18 -13.69 -0.96
CA LEU A 96 37.96 -14.68 -1.70
C LEU A 96 39.02 -14.03 -2.59
N GLU A 97 38.69 -12.95 -3.29
CA GLU A 97 39.65 -12.18 -4.09
C GLU A 97 40.78 -11.61 -3.23
N GLN A 98 40.48 -11.06 -2.05
CA GLN A 98 41.48 -10.58 -1.11
C GLN A 98 42.42 -11.70 -0.65
N LEU A 99 41.86 -12.87 -0.29
CA LEU A 99 42.65 -14.02 0.15
C LEU A 99 43.51 -14.58 -0.99
N PHE A 100 42.96 -14.70 -2.19
CA PHE A 100 43.68 -15.14 -3.38
C PHE A 100 44.86 -14.20 -3.69
N ASN A 101 44.64 -12.89 -3.68
CA ASN A 101 45.68 -11.90 -3.90
C ASN A 101 46.77 -11.97 -2.81
N SER A 102 46.37 -12.18 -1.54
CA SER A 102 47.30 -12.30 -0.41
C SER A 102 48.15 -13.58 -0.48
N CYS A 103 47.56 -14.70 -0.90
CA CYS A 103 48.28 -15.96 -1.10
C CYS A 103 49.21 -15.88 -2.31
N THR A 104 48.75 -15.35 -3.44
CA THR A 104 49.58 -15.23 -4.66
C THR A 104 50.73 -14.25 -4.48
N SER A 105 50.55 -13.14 -3.75
CA SER A 105 51.67 -12.26 -3.37
C SER A 105 52.65 -12.98 -2.45
N ASN A 106 52.17 -13.78 -1.48
CA ASN A 106 53.04 -14.58 -0.62
C ASN A 106 53.80 -15.67 -1.39
N ILE A 107 53.16 -16.34 -2.35
CA ILE A 107 53.81 -17.35 -3.20
C ILE A 107 54.89 -16.71 -4.08
N ARG A 108 54.61 -15.52 -4.65
CA ARG A 108 55.60 -14.73 -5.38
C ARG A 108 56.78 -14.28 -4.51
N HIS A 109 56.53 -13.91 -3.25
CA HIS A 109 57.59 -13.52 -2.31
C HIS A 109 58.38 -14.71 -1.74
N ASN A 110 57.77 -15.89 -1.63
CA ASN A 110 58.42 -17.11 -1.13
C ASN A 110 59.03 -18.00 -2.23
N GLY A 111 59.13 -17.49 -3.48
CA GLY A 111 59.94 -18.10 -4.54
C GLY A 111 59.38 -19.38 -5.18
N LEU A 112 58.13 -19.79 -4.89
CA LEU A 112 57.54 -20.97 -5.53
C LEU A 112 56.73 -20.56 -6.77
N PHE A 113 57.44 -20.29 -7.87
CA PHE A 113 56.85 -20.10 -9.20
C PHE A 113 56.38 -21.46 -9.72
N ILE A 114 55.13 -21.85 -9.40
CA ILE A 114 54.49 -22.99 -10.09
C ILE A 114 53.88 -22.44 -11.38
N VAL A 115 54.48 -22.90 -12.49
CA VAL A 115 54.07 -22.73 -13.89
C VAL A 115 52.62 -23.17 -14.11
#